data_AF-N1UIJ7-F1
#
_entry.id   AF-N1UIJ7-F1
#
_cell.length_a   1.000
_cell.length_b   1.000
_cell.length_c   1.000
_cell.angle_alpha   90.00
_cell.angle_beta   90.00
_cell.angle_gamma   90.00
#
_symmetry.space_group_name_H-M   'P 1'
#
loop_
_entity.id
_entity.type
_entity.pdbx_description
1 polymer ?
#
loop_
_entity_poly.entity_id
_entity_poly.type
_entity_poly.pdbx_seq_one_letter_code
_entity_poly.pdbx_strand_id
1 'polypeptide(L)'
;MTIHVHTGVWAVLGALAATHGVSRCYLFNYLLWLEEVGIGDSIENTMNRGVPQFHGNYRMIWNLNLRKNQISRELYFKPNPLKSKNKNFLPEPDL
;
A
#
# COMPACT_ATOMS: atom_id res chain seq x y z
N MET A 1 2.19 -21.93 -12.51
CA MET A 1 2.84 -20.77 -13.16
C MET A 1 3.80 -20.16 -12.16
N THR A 2 5.08 -20.04 -12.50
CA THR A 2 6.11 -19.51 -11.59
C THR A 2 6.49 -18.12 -12.09
N ILE A 3 6.22 -17.10 -11.29
CA ILE A 3 6.47 -15.70 -11.67
C ILE A 3 7.70 -15.21 -10.91
N HIS A 4 8.72 -14.77 -11.65
CA HIS A 4 9.94 -14.23 -11.08
C HIS A 4 9.81 -12.71 -10.96
N VAL A 5 9.84 -12.22 -9.73
CA VAL A 5 9.76 -10.78 -9.45
C VAL A 5 11.14 -10.32 -8.99
N HIS A 6 11.64 -9.23 -9.60
CA HIS A 6 12.90 -8.64 -9.19
C HIS A 6 12.89 -8.25 -7.71
N THR A 7 13.98 -8.50 -6.98
CA THR A 7 14.08 -8.28 -5.53
C THR A 7 13.69 -6.86 -5.11
N GLY A 8 14.06 -5.85 -5.90
CA GLY A 8 13.67 -4.45 -5.63
C GLY A 8 12.16 -4.23 -5.76
N VAL A 9 11.53 -4.83 -6.77
CA VAL A 9 10.07 -4.74 -6.97
C VAL A 9 9.35 -5.48 -5.85
N TRP A 10 9.85 -6.63 -5.43
CA TRP A 10 9.31 -7.40 -4.30
C TRP A 10 9.40 -6.64 -2.97
N ALA A 11 10.45 -5.85 -2.78
CA ALA A 11 10.60 -4.97 -1.61
C ALA A 11 9.58 -3.83 -1.62
N VAL A 12 9.37 -3.17 -2.77
CA VAL A 12 8.36 -2.12 -2.93
C VAL A 12 6.95 -2.66 -2.68
N LEU A 13 6.63 -3.82 -3.27
CA LEU A 13 5.37 -4.51 -3.04
C LEU A 13 5.15 -4.83 -1.55
N GLY A 14 6.22 -5.18 -0.83
CA GLY A 14 6.19 -5.35 0.62
C GLY A 14 5.78 -4.09 1.39
N ALA A 15 6.32 -2.93 1.00
CA ALA A 15 5.94 -1.66 1.62
C ALA A 15 4.49 -1.28 1.33
N LEU A 16 4.02 -1.50 0.09
CA LEU A 16 2.63 -1.29 -0.31
C LEU A 16 1.68 -2.22 0.45
N ALA A 17 1.94 -3.53 0.43
CA ALA A 17 1.12 -4.51 1.14
C ALA A 17 0.98 -4.17 2.63
N ALA A 18 2.07 -3.75 3.26
CA ALA A 18 2.04 -3.36 4.67
C ALA A 18 1.31 -2.04 4.92
N THR A 19 1.29 -1.11 3.96
CA THR A 19 0.45 0.11 3.97
C THR A 19 -1.03 -0.22 3.89
N HIS A 20 -1.39 -1.19 3.05
CA HIS A 20 -2.76 -1.62 2.86
C HIS A 20 -3.22 -2.68 3.90
N GLY A 21 -2.35 -3.10 4.81
CA GLY A 21 -2.69 -4.09 5.85
C GLY A 21 -2.92 -5.51 5.32
N VAL A 22 -2.40 -5.84 4.13
CA VAL A 22 -2.59 -7.14 3.47
C VAL A 22 -1.26 -7.88 3.30
N SER A 23 -1.32 -9.16 2.91
CA SER A 23 -0.12 -9.92 2.58
C SER A 23 0.44 -9.53 1.21
N ARG A 24 1.76 -9.70 1.01
CA ARG A 24 2.41 -9.50 -0.30
C ARG A 24 1.74 -10.33 -1.41
N CYS A 25 1.42 -11.58 -1.11
CA CYS A 25 0.79 -12.49 -2.08
C CYS A 25 -0.63 -12.06 -2.42
N TYR A 26 -1.41 -11.62 -1.43
CA TYR A 26 -2.76 -11.09 -1.67
C TYR A 26 -2.69 -9.87 -2.60
N LEU A 27 -1.84 -8.90 -2.27
CA LEU A 27 -1.69 -7.70 -3.10
C LEU A 27 -1.20 -8.06 -4.52
N PHE A 28 -0.25 -8.98 -4.64
CA PHE A 28 0.23 -9.43 -5.95
C PHE A 28 -0.86 -10.06 -6.80
N ASN A 29 -1.64 -10.98 -6.23
CA ASN A 29 -2.75 -11.63 -6.93
C ASN A 29 -3.85 -10.62 -7.29
N TYR A 30 -4.11 -9.65 -6.42
CA TYR A 30 -5.07 -8.59 -6.70
C TYR A 30 -4.64 -7.71 -7.88
N LEU A 31 -3.35 -7.37 -7.97
CA LEU A 31 -2.81 -6.62 -9.11
C LEU A 31 -2.93 -7.41 -10.42
N LEU A 32 -2.64 -8.72 -10.41
CA LEU A 32 -2.83 -9.59 -11.59
C LEU A 32 -4.30 -9.66 -12.00
N TRP A 33 -5.20 -9.76 -11.02
CA TRP A 33 -6.64 -9.75 -11.30
C TRP A 33 -7.10 -8.42 -11.90
N LEU A 34 -6.62 -7.27 -11.39
CA LEU A 34 -6.91 -5.96 -11.95
C LEU A 34 -6.42 -5.80 -13.40
N GLU A 35 -5.25 -6.36 -13.72
CA GLU A 35 -4.73 -6.42 -15.08
C GLU A 35 -5.64 -7.29 -15.98
N GLU A 36 -6.06 -8.46 -15.50
CA GLU A 36 -6.93 -9.38 -16.25
C GLU A 36 -8.30 -8.77 -16.59
N VAL A 37 -8.91 -8.02 -15.66
CA VAL A 37 -10.21 -7.34 -15.90
C VAL A 37 -10.08 -6.03 -16.67
N GLY A 38 -8.87 -5.67 -17.14
CA GLY A 38 -8.64 -4.47 -17.94
C GLY A 38 -8.68 -3.15 -17.16
N ILE A 39 -8.61 -3.21 -15.82
CA ILE A 39 -8.59 -2.04 -14.92
C ILE A 39 -7.14 -1.60 -14.66
N GLY A 40 -6.15 -2.28 -15.24
CA GLY A 40 -4.72 -1.98 -15.18
C GLY A 40 -4.36 -0.49 -15.33
N ASP A 41 -4.95 0.17 -16.32
CA ASP A 41 -4.70 1.60 -16.61
C ASP A 41 -5.28 2.56 -15.56
N SER A 42 -6.13 2.05 -14.67
CA SER A 42 -6.76 2.78 -13.57
C SER A 42 -6.45 2.17 -12.21
N ILE A 43 -5.37 1.38 -12.11
CA ILE A 43 -4.88 0.79 -10.86
C ILE A 43 -4.78 1.86 -9.77
N GLU A 44 -4.30 3.05 -10.08
CA GLU A 44 -4.24 4.17 -9.14
C GLU A 44 -5.63 4.47 -8.56
N ASN A 45 -6.65 4.65 -9.39
CA ASN A 45 -8.01 4.95 -8.93
C ASN A 45 -8.59 3.81 -8.10
N THR A 46 -8.38 2.56 -8.51
CA THR A 46 -8.92 1.38 -7.81
C THR A 46 -8.21 1.14 -6.47
N MET A 47 -6.90 1.26 -6.44
CA MET A 47 -6.09 1.11 -5.23
C MET A 47 -6.21 2.31 -4.28
N ASN A 48 -6.60 3.48 -4.76
CA ASN A 48 -6.81 4.68 -3.95
C ASN A 48 -8.18 4.72 -3.26
N ARG A 49 -9.12 3.82 -3.61
CA ARG A 49 -10.44 3.72 -2.98
C ARG A 49 -10.33 2.93 -1.67
N GLY A 50 -10.76 3.53 -0.55
CA GLY A 50 -10.90 2.85 0.74
C GLY A 50 -9.63 2.64 1.56
N VAL A 51 -8.47 3.10 1.08
CA VAL A 51 -7.15 2.98 1.74
C VAL A 51 -6.31 4.26 1.50
N PRO A 52 -5.18 4.48 2.20
CA PRO A 52 -4.31 5.61 1.92
C PRO A 52 -3.90 5.63 0.44
N GLN A 53 -4.10 6.76 -0.23
CA GLN A 53 -3.78 6.94 -1.64
C GLN A 53 -2.31 6.63 -1.92
N PHE A 54 -1.96 6.35 -3.18
CA PHE A 54 -0.57 6.26 -3.59
C PHE A 54 0.17 7.56 -3.25
N HIS A 55 1.22 7.43 -2.45
CA HIS A 55 1.99 8.54 -1.90
C HIS A 55 3.37 8.58 -2.56
N GLY A 56 3.85 9.77 -2.89
CA GLY A 56 5.14 9.93 -3.57
C GLY A 56 6.34 9.46 -2.73
N ASN A 57 6.18 9.39 -1.40
CA ASN A 57 7.19 8.82 -0.53
C ASN A 57 6.56 7.92 0.53
N TYR A 58 7.04 6.68 0.59
CA TYR A 58 6.76 5.72 1.66
C TYR A 58 8.03 5.45 2.46
N ARG A 59 7.89 5.42 3.78
CA ARG A 59 8.95 4.98 4.68
C ARG A 59 8.37 4.07 5.75
N MET A 60 8.81 2.82 5.73
CA MET A 60 8.48 1.82 6.73
C MET A 60 9.66 1.69 7.69
N ILE A 61 9.45 2.02 8.97
CA ILE A 61 10.45 1.92 10.01
C ILE A 61 10.04 0.80 10.98
N TRP A 62 10.92 -0.17 11.15
CA TRP A 62 10.79 -1.20 12.19
C TRP A 62 11.68 -0.85 13.36
N ASN A 63 11.10 -0.81 14.56
CA ASN A 63 11.84 -0.62 15.79
C ASN A 63 11.75 -1.91 16.61
N LEU A 64 12.91 -2.53 16.82
CA LEU A 64 13.05 -3.76 17.58
C LEU A 64 13.73 -3.43 18.92
N ASN A 65 12.96 -3.41 20.00
CA ASN A 65 13.48 -3.24 21.33
C ASN A 65 13.66 -4.60 22.01
N LEU A 66 14.86 -5.17 21.88
CA LEU A 66 15.21 -6.49 22.42
C LEU A 66 15.10 -6.55 23.95
N ARG A 67 15.46 -5.47 24.66
CA ARG A 67 15.41 -5.45 26.13
C ARG A 67 13.99 -5.49 26.67
N LYS A 68 13.06 -4.83 25.98
CA LYS A 68 11.64 -4.83 26.33
C LYS A 68 10.86 -5.95 25.64
N ASN A 69 11.51 -6.75 24.79
CA ASN A 69 10.87 -7.71 23.90
C ASN A 69 9.69 -7.10 23.11
N GLN A 70 9.88 -5.88 22.60
CA GLN A 70 8.85 -5.12 21.91
C GLN A 70 9.25 -4.88 20.45
N ILE A 71 8.26 -5.01 19.57
CA ILE A 71 8.37 -4.66 18.16
C ILE A 71 7.33 -3.58 17.89
N SER A 72 7.77 -2.44 17.36
CA SER A 72 6.88 -1.43 16.81
C SER A 72 7.17 -1.20 15.33
N ARG A 73 6.13 -0.79 14.61
CA ARG A 73 6.19 -0.51 13.19
C ARG A 73 5.56 0.85 12.96
N GLU A 74 6.32 1.73 12.32
CA GLU A 74 5.86 3.06 11.94
C GLU A 74 5.87 3.18 10.44
N LEU A 75 4.71 3.55 9.90
CA LEU A 75 4.54 3.80 8.49
C LEU A 75 4.36 5.30 8.27
N TYR A 76 5.28 5.88 7.52
CA TYR A 76 5.25 7.26 7.11
C TYR A 76 4.93 7.33 5.62
N PHE A 77 4.06 8.28 5.28
CA PHE A 77 3.71 8.58 3.91
C PHE A 77 3.53 10.09 3.72
N LYS A 78 3.92 10.59 2.54
CA LYS A 78 3.75 11.99 2.13
C LYS A 78 3.11 12.08 0.75
N PRO A 79 2.05 12.90 0.56
CA PRO A 79 1.33 13.66 1.59
C PRO A 79 0.57 12.74 2.57
N ASN A 80 0.36 13.17 3.81
CA ASN A 80 -0.36 12.36 4.81
C ASN A 80 -1.86 12.70 4.78
N PRO A 81 -2.75 11.87 4.19
CA PRO A 81 -4.19 12.10 4.14
C PRO A 81 -4.81 12.29 5.53
N LEU A 82 -4.33 11.58 6.56
CA LEU A 82 -4.84 11.69 7.93
C LEU A 82 -4.52 13.04 8.59
N LYS A 83 -3.49 13.75 8.09
CA LYS A 83 -3.08 15.08 8.57
C LYS A 83 -3.49 16.20 7.63
N SER A 84 -4.12 15.89 6.50
CA SER A 84 -4.58 16.93 5.58
C SER A 84 -5.74 17.70 6.24
N LYS A 85 -5.62 19.04 6.31
CA LYS A 85 -6.66 19.91 6.91
C LYS A 85 -7.96 19.95 6.10
N ASN A 86 -7.97 19.38 4.89
CA ASN A 86 -9.14 19.28 4.03
C ASN A 86 -9.73 17.88 4.15
N LYS A 87 -10.83 17.76 4.91
CA LYS A 87 -11.64 16.54 5.07
C LYS A 87 -12.29 16.05 3.75
N ASN A 88 -12.01 16.68 2.61
CA ASN A 88 -12.82 16.57 1.39
C ASN A 88 -12.14 15.80 0.24
N PHE A 89 -11.14 14.95 0.52
CA PHE A 89 -10.48 14.12 -0.51
C PHE A 89 -10.93 12.66 -0.51
N LEU A 90 -11.95 12.31 0.27
CA LEU A 90 -12.67 11.07 0.02
C LEU A 90 -13.69 11.39 -1.08
N PRO A 91 -13.51 10.90 -2.33
CA PRO A 91 -14.60 10.96 -3.29
C PRO A 91 -15.80 10.27 -2.66
N GLU A 92 -16.99 10.86 -2.80
CA GLU A 92 -18.22 10.17 -2.39
C GLU A 92 -18.25 8.81 -3.08
N PRO A 93 -18.62 7.73 -2.34
CA PRO A 93 -18.77 6.44 -2.97
C PRO A 93 -19.82 6.56 -4.06
N ASP A 94 -19.44 6.24 -5.30
CA ASP A 94 -20.39 6.12 -6.41
C ASP A 94 -21.43 5.06 -6.02
N LEU A 95 -22.62 5.50 -5.63
CA LEU A 95 -23.82 4.70 -5.34
C LEU A 95 -24.56 4.38 -6.63
#